data_AF-A0A9J6E757-F1
#
_entry.id   AF-A0A9J6E757-F1
#
_cell.length_a   1.000
_cell.length_b   1.000
_cell.length_c   1.000
_cell.angle_alpha   90.00
_cell.angle_beta   90.00
_cell.angle_gamma   90.00
#
_symmetry.space_group_name_H-M   'P 1'
#
loop_
_entity.id
_entity.type
_entity.pdbx_description
1 polymer ?
#
loop_
_entity_poly.entity_id
_entity_poly.type
_entity_poly.pdbx_seq_one_letter_code
_entity_poly.pdbx_strand_id
1 'polypeptide(L)'
;MTLATVGSDGKFSFWDKDARTKLKTSEQMEQPITRCCFNARGEIFAYAVSYDWSKGHEFHNPQKKNYIFLHSCFEELKPRVKK
;
A
#
# COMPACT_ATOMS: atom_id res chain seq x y z
N MET A 1 -8.83 -0.97 15.04
CA MET A 1 -7.61 -1.60 14.51
C MET A 1 -7.47 -1.16 13.07
N THR A 2 -6.32 -0.59 12.70
CA THR A 2 -6.07 -0.12 11.34
C THR A 2 -5.44 -1.24 10.50
N LEU A 3 -5.95 -1.43 9.27
CA LEU A 3 -5.49 -2.43 8.32
C LEU A 3 -4.96 -1.73 7.06
N ALA A 4 -3.94 -2.31 6.44
CA ALA A 4 -3.45 -1.89 5.14
C ALA A 4 -3.68 -3.01 4.11
N THR A 5 -4.18 -2.63 2.93
CA THR A 5 -4.30 -3.53 1.78
C THR A 5 -3.53 -2.95 0.60
N VAL A 6 -2.89 -3.81 -0.17
CA VAL A 6 -2.16 -3.46 -1.40
C VAL A 6 -2.63 -4.33 -2.54
N GLY A 7 -2.48 -3.87 -3.79
CA GLY A 7 -3.01 -4.61 -4.93
C GLY A 7 -2.28 -4.40 -6.25
N SER A 8 -2.70 -5.23 -7.23
CA SER A 8 -2.25 -5.22 -8.62
C SER A 8 -2.62 -3.94 -9.38
N ASP A 9 -3.57 -3.16 -8.86
CA ASP A 9 -3.91 -1.84 -9.36
C ASP A 9 -2.86 -0.77 -9.05
N GLY A 10 -1.80 -1.13 -8.31
CA GLY A 10 -0.70 -0.23 -7.96
C GLY A 10 -1.05 0.72 -6.84
N LYS A 11 -2.06 0.40 -6.01
CA LYS A 11 -2.52 1.27 -4.92
C LYS A 11 -2.46 0.54 -3.57
N PHE A 12 -2.26 1.33 -2.52
CA PHE A 12 -2.50 0.89 -1.15
C PHE A 12 -3.69 1.64 -0.56
N SER A 13 -4.38 1.01 0.39
CA SER A 13 -5.48 1.62 1.14
C SER A 13 -5.35 1.32 2.63
N PHE A 14 -5.62 2.34 3.45
CA PHE A 14 -5.75 2.19 4.89
C PHE A 14 -7.21 2.15 5.29
N TRP A 15 -7.53 1.27 6.23
CA TRP A 15 -8.89 0.99 6.68
C TRP A 15 -8.95 0.99 8.20
N ASP A 16 -9.98 1.61 8.74
CA ASP A 16 -10.37 1.40 10.13
C ASP A 16 -11.41 0.27 10.16
N LYS A 17 -11.02 -0.88 10.70
CA LYS A 17 -11.89 -2.06 10.80
C LYS A 17 -13.06 -1.81 11.75
N ASP A 18 -12.83 -1.10 12.85
CA ASP A 18 -13.83 -0.95 13.91
C ASP A 18 -14.90 0.05 13.46
N ALA A 19 -14.47 1.14 12.82
CA ALA A 19 -15.37 2.11 12.20
C ALA A 19 -15.96 1.63 10.86
N ARG A 20 -15.42 0.54 10.27
CA ARG A 20 -15.75 0.05 8.91
C ARG A 20 -15.61 1.13 7.84
N THR A 21 -14.58 1.97 7.96
CA THR A 21 -14.34 3.08 7.02
C THR A 21 -12.98 2.98 6.33
N LYS A 22 -12.90 3.51 5.10
CA LYS A 22 -11.64 3.73 4.41
C LYS A 22 -11.04 5.06 4.86
N LEU A 23 -9.80 5.04 5.34
CA LEU A 23 -9.11 6.23 5.83
C LEU A 23 -8.43 6.99 4.67
N LYS A 24 -7.72 6.25 3.81
CA LYS A 24 -6.92 6.79 2.70
C LYS A 24 -6.74 5.75 1.60
N THR A 25 -6.64 6.23 0.36
CA THR A 25 -6.12 5.48 -0.80
C THR A 25 -4.91 6.24 -1.34
N SER A 26 -3.85 5.55 -1.74
CA SER A 26 -2.70 6.16 -2.39
C SER A 26 -3.00 6.59 -3.83
N GLU A 27 -2.09 7.38 -4.39
CA GLU A 27 -1.98 7.49 -5.84
C GLU A 27 -1.57 6.15 -6.46
N GLN A 28 -1.80 6.02 -7.77
CA GLN A 28 -1.43 4.83 -8.52
C GLN A 28 0.07 4.82 -8.82
N MET A 29 0.75 3.75 -8.44
CA MET A 29 2.13 3.50 -8.82
C MET A 29 2.23 2.98 -10.27
N GLU A 30 3.41 3.11 -10.87
CA GLU A 30 3.70 2.66 -12.24
C GLU A 30 3.65 1.13 -12.44
N GLN A 31 3.61 0.38 -11.35
CA GLN A 31 3.58 -1.08 -11.28
C GLN A 31 2.75 -1.53 -10.05
N PRO A 32 2.31 -2.80 -10.02
CA PRO A 32 1.65 -3.40 -8.85
C PRO A 32 2.39 -3.18 -7.53
N ILE A 33 1.63 -3.14 -6.44
CA ILE A 33 2.21 -3.23 -5.10
C ILE A 33 2.09 -4.68 -4.63
N THR A 34 3.22 -5.39 -4.59
CA THR A 34 3.28 -6.85 -4.36
C THR A 34 3.31 -7.25 -2.91
N ARG A 35 3.81 -6.35 -2.04
CA ARG A 35 3.98 -6.65 -0.61
C ARG A 35 3.93 -5.37 0.20
N CYS A 36 3.47 -5.48 1.45
CA CYS A 36 3.61 -4.43 2.43
C CYS A 36 3.77 -4.98 3.85
N CYS A 37 4.29 -4.14 4.74
CA CYS A 37 4.29 -4.38 6.18
C CYS A 37 4.42 -3.07 6.95
N PHE A 38 4.18 -3.12 8.26
CA PHE A 38 4.51 -2.05 9.18
C PHE A 38 5.76 -2.41 9.98
N ASN A 39 6.50 -1.41 10.43
CA ASN A 39 7.49 -1.60 11.48
C ASN A 39 6.80 -1.95 12.81
N ALA A 40 7.57 -2.39 13.81
CA ALA A 40 7.03 -2.86 15.09
C ALA A 40 6.16 -1.82 15.84
N ARG A 41 6.38 -0.53 15.60
CA ARG A 41 5.63 0.57 16.23
C ARG A 41 4.47 1.11 15.37
N GLY A 42 4.34 0.67 14.12
CA GLY A 42 3.32 1.17 13.19
C GLY A 42 3.58 2.60 12.67
N GLU A 43 4.78 3.15 12.87
CA GLU A 43 5.15 4.50 12.42
C GLU A 43 5.48 4.53 10.92
N ILE A 44 6.06 3.43 10.41
CA ILE A 44 6.51 3.29 9.03
C ILE A 44 5.72 2.19 8.35
N PHE A 45 5.10 2.54 7.22
CA PHE A 45 4.51 1.60 6.27
C PHE A 45 5.49 1.35 5.12
N ALA A 46 5.97 0.13 5.00
CA ALA A 46 6.81 -0.30 3.89
C ALA A 46 5.97 -0.99 2.82
N TYR A 47 6.21 -0.68 1.55
CA TYR A 47 5.56 -1.37 0.43
C TYR A 47 6.49 -1.54 -0.77
N ALA A 48 6.36 -2.68 -1.45
CA ALA A 48 7.17 -3.06 -2.60
C ALA A 48 6.38 -2.84 -3.90
N VAL A 49 6.98 -2.12 -4.83
CA VAL A 49 6.45 -1.86 -6.17
C VAL A 49 7.24 -2.71 -7.16
N SER A 50 6.58 -3.72 -7.72
CA SER A 50 7.18 -4.67 -8.65
C SER A 50 6.09 -5.37 -9.46
N TYR A 51 6.44 -5.93 -10.61
CA TYR A 51 5.50 -6.76 -11.35
C TYR A 51 5.09 -8.00 -10.52
N ASP A 52 3.80 -8.34 -10.51
CA ASP A 52 3.20 -9.39 -9.69
C ASP A 52 2.72 -10.61 -10.48
N TRP A 53 3.03 -10.65 -11.79
CA TRP A 53 2.60 -11.69 -12.72
C TRP A 53 1.10 -11.75 -13.02
N SER A 54 0.32 -10.76 -12.59
CA SER A 54 -1.15 -10.72 -12.79
C SER A 54 -1.61 -10.79 -14.25
N LYS A 55 -0.71 -10.51 -15.21
CA LYS A 55 -0.97 -10.57 -16.67
C LYS A 55 -0.04 -11.53 -17.42
N GLY A 56 0.68 -12.40 -16.71
CA GLY A 56 1.60 -13.35 -17.33
C GLY A 56 2.89 -12.73 -17.92
N HIS A 57 3.70 -13.58 -18.57
CA HIS A 57 5.04 -13.18 -19.02
C HIS A 57 5.04 -12.06 -20.06
N GLU A 58 3.97 -11.90 -20.84
CA GLU A 58 3.86 -10.92 -21.92
C GLU A 58 3.98 -9.48 -21.41
N PHE A 59 3.60 -9.23 -20.15
CA PHE A 59 3.63 -7.91 -19.53
C PHE A 59 4.81 -7.73 -18.57
N HIS A 60 5.66 -8.74 -18.42
CA HIS A 60 6.88 -8.62 -17.63
C HIS A 60 7.94 -7.83 -18.42
N ASN A 61 8.36 -6.69 -17.86
CA ASN A 61 9.45 -5.89 -18.43
C ASN A 61 10.67 -5.92 -17.50
N PRO A 62 11.74 -6.67 -17.84
CA PRO A 62 12.96 -6.76 -17.03
C PRO A 62 13.72 -5.43 -16.87
N GLN A 63 13.45 -4.43 -17.71
CA GLN A 63 14.09 -3.12 -17.63
C GLN A 63 13.43 -2.20 -16.60
N LYS A 64 12.19 -2.50 -16.17
CA LYS A 64 11.54 -1.75 -15.09
C LYS A 64 12.20 -2.11 -13.76
N LYS A 65 12.53 -1.07 -12.98
CA LYS A 65 13.14 -1.24 -11.66
C LYS A 65 12.07 -1.62 -10.64
N ASN A 66 12.49 -2.42 -9.65
CA ASN A 66 11.69 -2.69 -8.47
C ASN A 66 12.07 -1.70 -7.37
N TYR A 67 11.07 -1.25 -6.60
CA TYR A 67 11.28 -0.28 -5.52
C TYR A 67 10.71 -0.80 -4.21
N ILE A 68 11.35 -0.42 -3.11
CA ILE A 68 10.79 -0.53 -1.77
C ILE A 68 10.67 0.90 -1.24
N PHE A 69 9.44 1.30 -0.95
CA PHE A 69 9.14 2.62 -0.40
C PHE A 69 8.88 2.50 1.10
N LEU A 70 9.28 3.53 1.84
CA LEU A 70 8.99 3.70 3.26
C LEU A 70 8.16 4.97 3.42
N HIS A 71 6.95 4.83 3.95
CA HIS A 71 6.03 5.93 4.17
C HIS A 71 5.81 6.14 5.67
N SER A 72 6.15 7.33 6.16
CA SER A 72 5.85 7.73 7.54
C SER A 72 4.35 8.05 7.62
N CYS A 73 3.59 7.18 8.29
CA CYS A 73 2.14 7.13 8.15
C CYS A 73 1.38 7.28 9.47
N PHE A 74 2.08 7.53 10.58
CA PHE A 74 1.49 7.56 11.92
C PHE A 74 0.26 8.49 12.03
N GLU A 75 0.33 9.68 11.45
CA GLU A 75 -0.79 10.64 11.45
C GLU A 75 -1.96 10.20 10.55
N GLU A 76 -1.68 9.48 9.45
CA GLU A 76 -2.69 9.05 8.47
C GLU A 76 -3.52 7.85 8.94
N LEU A 77 -2.98 7.09 9.90
CA LEU A 77 -3.64 5.92 10.49
C LEU A 77 -4.57 6.29 11.65
N LYS A 78 -4.56 7.55 12.11
CA LYS A 78 -5.46 8.01 13.18
C LYS A 78 -6.91 8.05 12.68
N PRO A 79 -7.88 7.55 13.47
CA PRO A 79 -9.29 7.65 13.12
C PRO A 79 -9.69 9.10 12.86
N ARG A 80 -10.46 9.35 11.80
CA ARG A 80 -11.00 10.70 11.55
C ARG A 80 -12.02 11.02 12.64
N VAL A 81 -11.76 12.06 13.43
CA VAL A 81 -12.76 12.62 14.35
C VAL A 81 -13.86 13.22 13.49
N LYS A 82 -15.08 12.66 13.56
CA LYS A 82 -16.24 13.27 12.92
C LYS A 82 -16.48 14.63 13.58
N LYS A 83 -16.45 15.70 12.78
CA LYS A 83 -17.13 16.95 13.12
C LYS A 83 -18.63 16.76 12.98
#